data_AF-A0A927XQT3-F1
#
_entry.id   AF-A0A927XQT3-F1
#
_cell.length_a   1.000
_cell.length_b   1.000
_cell.length_c   1.000
_cell.angle_alpha   90.00
_cell.angle_beta   90.00
_cell.angle_gamma   90.00
#
_symmetry.space_group_name_H-M   'P 1'
#
loop_
_entity.id
_entity.type
_entity.pdbx_description
1 polymer ?
#
loop_
_entity_poly.entity_id
_entity_poly.type
_entity_poly.pdbx_seq_one_letter_code
_entity_poly.pdbx_strand_id
1 'polypeptide(L)'
;MPVAISTYSVKCALRPYLGSDMVDGTPIAEEAAHALRSYAPYKDTLEDLARRVGQALFDVLYSTLGPRMILRLDSGEMARIHMDELPDVADAVLGVMFEGMTVYSVSYQTLKDYSLRTGSLSAMRVLYQKYDDFQSADEKALMARIIRDNHPRERYMTWLKDEA
;
A
#
# COMPACT_ATOMS: atom_id res chain seq x y z
N MET A 1 -4.21 -20.45 -2.36
CA MET A 1 -2.91 -20.30 -3.07
C MET A 1 -2.12 -19.21 -2.36
N PRO A 2 -0.80 -19.37 -2.13
CA PRO A 2 0.01 -18.28 -1.60
C PRO A 2 0.03 -17.13 -2.62
N VAL A 3 -0.08 -15.89 -2.14
CA VAL A 3 0.04 -14.72 -2.98
C VAL A 3 1.45 -14.70 -3.56
N ALA A 4 1.59 -14.72 -4.89
CA ALA A 4 2.89 -14.67 -5.56
C ALA A 4 3.42 -13.23 -5.52
N ILE A 5 4.04 -12.85 -4.40
CA ILE A 5 4.60 -11.51 -4.22
C ILE A 5 5.95 -11.45 -4.92
N SER A 6 5.99 -10.74 -6.04
CA SER A 6 7.22 -10.49 -6.77
C SER A 6 7.88 -9.20 -6.29
N THR A 7 9.21 -9.20 -6.19
CA THR A 7 9.99 -7.98 -5.90
C THR A 7 9.69 -6.90 -6.94
N TYR A 8 9.46 -7.28 -8.20
CA TYR A 8 9.12 -6.34 -9.28
C TYR A 8 7.82 -5.57 -9.00
N SER A 9 6.77 -6.26 -8.53
CA SER A 9 5.50 -5.61 -8.15
C SER A 9 5.70 -4.60 -7.03
N VAL A 10 6.53 -4.93 -6.04
CA VAL A 10 6.87 -4.01 -4.94
C VAL A 10 7.68 -2.82 -5.44
N LYS A 11 8.62 -3.02 -6.37
CA LYS A 11 9.35 -1.92 -7.03
C LYS A 11 8.39 -0.96 -7.73
N CYS A 12 7.44 -1.49 -8.51
CA CYS A 12 6.44 -0.67 -9.18
C CYS A 12 5.58 0.14 -8.20
N ALA A 13 5.23 -0.43 -7.05
CA ALA A 13 4.46 0.27 -6.01
C ALA A 13 5.27 1.38 -5.31
N LEU A 14 6.58 1.18 -5.11
CA LEU A 14 7.45 2.13 -4.41
C LEU A 14 7.97 3.28 -5.27
N ARG A 15 8.15 3.07 -6.58
CA ARG A 15 8.73 4.05 -7.51
C ARG A 15 8.06 5.43 -7.47
N PRO A 16 6.72 5.57 -7.45
CA PRO A 16 6.06 6.87 -7.39
C PRO A 16 6.42 7.70 -6.15
N TYR A 17 6.83 7.04 -5.06
CA TYR A 17 7.14 7.69 -3.79
C TYR A 17 8.63 7.92 -3.58
N LEU A 18 9.45 6.95 -3.97
CA LEU A 18 10.87 6.93 -3.64
C LEU A 18 11.79 7.25 -4.82
N GLY A 19 11.26 7.23 -6.04
CA GLY A 19 12.06 7.31 -7.27
C GLY A 19 12.75 5.99 -7.62
N SER A 20 13.03 5.82 -8.90
CA SER A 20 13.68 4.64 -9.47
C SER A 20 15.12 4.49 -8.96
N ASP A 21 15.85 5.59 -8.74
CA ASP A 21 17.21 5.56 -8.21
C ASP A 21 17.30 4.88 -6.83
N MET A 22 16.37 5.24 -5.92
CA MET A 22 16.31 4.64 -4.59
C MET A 22 15.84 3.19 -4.65
N VAL A 23 14.79 2.91 -5.44
CA VAL A 23 14.16 1.59 -5.51
C VAL A 23 15.05 0.55 -6.20
N ASP A 24 15.80 0.94 -7.23
CA ASP A 24 16.69 0.04 -7.96
C ASP A 24 18.11 0.02 -7.40
N GLY A 25 18.55 1.08 -6.72
CA GLY A 25 19.86 1.18 -6.09
C GLY A 25 19.97 0.55 -4.69
N THR A 26 18.86 0.13 -4.08
CA THR A 26 18.84 -0.37 -2.70
C THR A 26 18.03 -1.66 -2.54
N PRO A 27 18.24 -2.44 -1.45
CA PRO A 27 17.46 -3.64 -1.19
C PRO A 27 16.03 -3.36 -0.69
N ILE A 28 15.54 -2.11 -0.71
CA ILE A 28 14.27 -1.70 -0.09
C ILE A 28 13.08 -2.53 -0.58
N ALA A 29 13.02 -2.79 -1.89
CA ALA A 29 11.94 -3.59 -2.47
C ALA A 29 12.05 -5.08 -2.14
N GLU A 30 13.28 -5.59 -1.95
CA GLU A 30 13.53 -6.98 -1.56
C GLU A 30 13.14 -7.23 -0.11
N GLU A 31 13.53 -6.32 0.79
CA GLU A 31 13.17 -6.35 2.21
C GLU A 31 11.66 -6.20 2.41
N ALA A 32 11.03 -5.25 1.71
CA ALA A 32 9.58 -5.11 1.72
C ALA A 32 8.87 -6.37 1.18
N ALA A 33 9.35 -6.95 0.07
CA ALA A 33 8.80 -8.20 -0.45
C ALA A 33 9.05 -9.39 0.50
N HIS A 34 10.15 -9.41 1.25
CA HIS A 34 10.42 -10.41 2.27
C HIS A 34 9.43 -10.29 3.44
N ALA A 35 9.22 -9.07 3.94
CA ALA A 35 8.24 -8.78 4.99
C ALA A 35 6.83 -9.24 4.57
N LEU A 36 6.42 -8.94 3.33
CA LEU A 36 5.15 -9.40 2.79
C LEU A 36 5.03 -10.93 2.68
N ARG A 37 6.09 -11.60 2.20
CA ARG A 37 6.12 -13.08 2.10
C ARG A 37 6.11 -13.79 3.45
N SER A 38 6.56 -13.12 4.51
CA SER A 38 6.54 -13.64 5.88
C SER A 38 5.15 -13.64 6.52
N TYR A 39 4.13 -13.06 5.87
CA TYR A 39 2.78 -13.00 6.40
C TYR A 39 2.11 -14.36 6.45
N ALA A 40 1.61 -14.72 7.63
CA ALA A 40 0.80 -15.92 7.83
C ALA A 40 -0.63 -15.53 8.30
N PRO A 41 -1.68 -15.69 7.47
CA PRO A 41 -3.04 -15.24 7.79
C PRO A 41 -3.63 -15.79 9.09
N TYR A 42 -3.21 -16.99 9.51
CA TYR A 42 -3.69 -17.63 10.73
C TYR A 42 -2.96 -17.20 12.00
N LYS A 43 -1.83 -16.49 11.86
CA LYS A 43 -0.95 -16.10 12.96
C LYS A 43 -0.82 -14.59 13.10
N ASP A 44 -0.88 -13.87 11.98
CA ASP A 44 -0.58 -12.45 11.90
C ASP A 44 -1.81 -11.65 11.45
N THR A 45 -1.99 -10.48 12.06
CA THR A 45 -2.97 -9.50 11.57
C THR A 45 -2.40 -8.67 10.42
N LEU A 46 -3.28 -8.04 9.63
CA LEU A 46 -2.85 -7.07 8.61
C LEU A 46 -2.16 -5.84 9.24
N GLU A 47 -2.53 -5.47 10.46
CA GLU A 47 -1.87 -4.40 11.22
C GLU A 47 -0.41 -4.78 11.58
N ASP A 48 -0.16 -6.03 11.96
CA ASP A 48 1.19 -6.53 12.21
C ASP A 48 2.02 -6.61 10.95
N LEU A 49 1.40 -6.91 9.81
CA LEU A 49 2.06 -6.85 8.52
C LEU A 49 2.43 -5.42 8.14
N ALA A 50 1.50 -4.48 8.27
CA ALA A 50 1.72 -3.07 7.99
C ALA A 50 2.88 -2.51 8.82
N ARG A 51 2.94 -2.85 10.10
CA ARG A 51 4.03 -2.45 11.00
C ARG A 51 5.38 -3.00 10.54
N ARG A 52 5.45 -4.29 10.18
CA ARG A 52 6.69 -4.91 9.67
C ARG A 52 7.16 -4.29 8.37
N VAL A 53 6.25 -4.04 7.43
CA VAL A 53 6.56 -3.37 6.16
C VAL A 53 7.07 -1.95 6.41
N GLY A 54 6.37 -1.17 7.24
CA GLY A 54 6.80 0.18 7.61
C GLY A 54 8.19 0.20 8.25
N GLN A 55 8.48 -0.75 9.15
CA GLN A 55 9.79 -0.88 9.78
C GLN A 55 10.89 -1.25 8.76
N ALA A 56 10.65 -2.23 7.89
CA ALA A 56 11.60 -2.61 6.85
C ALA A 56 11.94 -1.44 5.91
N LEU A 57 10.92 -0.65 5.52
CA LEU A 57 11.12 0.54 4.71
C LEU A 57 11.94 1.60 5.47
N PHE A 58 11.61 1.85 6.74
CA PHE A 58 12.34 2.81 7.56
C PHE A 58 13.82 2.44 7.71
N ASP A 59 14.12 1.20 8.06
CA ASP A 59 15.49 0.73 8.32
C ASP A 59 16.38 0.89 7.07
N VAL A 60 15.85 0.57 5.88
CA VAL A 60 16.58 0.72 4.62
C VAL A 60 16.72 2.20 4.21
N LEU A 61 15.66 3.00 4.34
CA LEU A 61 15.71 4.43 4.03
C LEU A 61 16.69 5.16 4.94
N TYR A 62 16.66 4.87 6.24
CA TYR A 62 17.51 5.52 7.23
C TYR A 62 18.97 5.11 7.07
N SER A 63 19.25 3.83 6.80
CA SER A 63 20.62 3.36 6.57
C SER A 63 21.24 3.91 5.27
N THR A 64 20.42 4.15 4.24
CA THR A 64 20.91 4.67 2.95
C THR A 64 21.02 6.19 2.93
N LEU A 65 19.98 6.90 3.39
CA LEU A 65 19.87 8.36 3.26
C LEU A 65 20.33 9.11 4.52
N GLY A 66 20.53 8.39 5.62
CA GLY A 66 20.87 8.96 6.92
C GLY A 66 19.76 9.84 7.49
N PRO A 67 20.08 10.68 8.50
CA PRO A 67 19.11 11.48 9.24
C PRO A 67 18.35 12.52 8.40
N ARG A 68 18.87 12.87 7.22
CA ARG A 68 18.28 13.92 6.37
C ARG A 68 17.11 13.38 5.55
N MET A 69 17.11 12.09 5.22
CA MET A 69 16.06 11.41 4.44
C MET A 69 15.66 12.17 3.16
N ILE A 70 16.68 12.65 2.43
CA ILE A 70 16.49 13.35 1.17
C ILE A 70 16.77 12.35 0.05
N LEU A 71 15.82 12.17 -0.85
CA LEU A 71 15.92 11.33 -2.02
C LEU A 71 15.82 12.15 -3.30
N ARG A 72 16.25 11.55 -4.39
CA ARG A 72 16.08 12.10 -5.74
C ARG A 72 14.91 11.38 -6.41
N LEU A 73 13.90 12.13 -6.81
CA LEU A 73 12.78 11.63 -7.59
C LEU A 73 13.17 11.47 -9.06
N ASP A 74 12.36 10.73 -9.82
CA ASP A 74 12.55 10.53 -11.27
C ASP A 74 12.45 11.84 -12.06
N SER A 75 11.80 12.87 -11.51
CA SER A 75 11.78 14.23 -12.06
C SER A 75 13.13 14.95 -11.95
N GLY A 76 14.10 14.38 -11.22
CA GLY A 76 15.38 15.00 -10.88
C GLY A 76 15.32 15.92 -9.66
N GLU A 77 14.13 16.10 -9.06
CA GLU A 77 13.95 16.91 -7.86
C GLU A 77 14.42 16.17 -6.60
N MET A 78 14.98 16.93 -5.66
CA MET A 78 15.36 16.42 -4.34
C MET A 78 14.17 16.58 -3.41
N ALA A 79 13.53 15.47 -3.04
CA ALA A 79 12.41 15.44 -2.11
C ALA A 79 12.89 14.94 -0.75
N ARG A 80 12.36 15.55 0.32
CA ARG A 80 12.57 15.05 1.68
C ARG A 80 11.38 14.20 2.08
N ILE A 81 11.63 12.94 2.47
CA ILE A 81 10.57 12.11 3.06
C ILE A 81 10.36 12.52 4.49
N HIS A 82 9.10 12.82 4.82
CA HIS A 82 8.65 12.97 6.18
C HIS A 82 8.21 11.63 6.77
N MET A 83 8.38 11.46 8.08
CA MET A 83 7.91 10.25 8.79
C MET A 83 6.41 10.04 8.65
N ASP A 84 5.66 11.13 8.52
CA ASP A 84 4.20 11.10 8.35
C ASP A 84 3.76 10.53 6.98
N GLU A 85 4.67 10.50 6.00
CA GLU A 85 4.41 9.92 4.67
C GLU A 85 4.75 8.43 4.61
N LEU A 86 5.55 7.92 5.55
CA LEU A 86 5.96 6.51 5.56
C LEU A 86 4.77 5.52 5.64
N PRO A 87 3.70 5.79 6.43
CA PRO A 87 2.50 4.96 6.42
C PRO A 87 1.86 4.85 5.03
N ASP A 88 1.86 5.92 4.23
CA ASP A 88 1.33 5.89 2.87
C ASP A 88 2.18 5.04 1.93
N VAL A 89 3.51 5.12 2.07
CA VAL A 89 4.44 4.29 1.29
C VAL A 89 4.29 2.81 1.68
N ALA A 90 4.13 2.52 2.97
CA ALA A 90 3.85 1.18 3.46
C ALA A 90 2.50 0.66 2.94
N ASP A 91 1.47 1.51 2.91
CA ASP A 91 0.16 1.17 2.37
C ASP A 91 0.23 0.76 0.89
N ALA A 92 0.98 1.50 0.07
CA ALA A 92 1.19 1.17 -1.33
C ALA A 92 1.84 -0.21 -1.52
N VAL A 93 2.79 -0.57 -0.66
CA VAL A 93 3.41 -1.90 -0.66
C VAL A 93 2.42 -2.98 -0.24
N LEU A 94 1.61 -2.74 0.79
CA LEU A 94 0.54 -3.67 1.20
C LEU A 94 -0.48 -3.88 0.09
N GLY A 95 -0.73 -2.86 -0.73
CA GLY A 95 -1.56 -2.94 -1.94
C GLY A 95 -1.18 -4.10 -2.86
N VAL A 96 0.12 -4.37 -3.04
CA VAL A 96 0.61 -5.52 -3.85
C VAL A 96 0.11 -6.85 -3.29
N MET A 97 0.07 -6.96 -1.96
CA MET A 97 -0.42 -8.16 -1.29
C MET A 97 -1.95 -8.26 -1.40
N PHE A 98 -2.67 -7.17 -1.15
CA PHE A 98 -4.13 -7.13 -1.25
C PHE A 98 -4.62 -7.46 -2.65
N GLU A 99 -3.96 -6.96 -3.69
CA GLU A 99 -4.28 -7.28 -5.09
C GLU A 99 -4.13 -8.77 -5.39
N GLY A 100 -3.20 -9.45 -4.74
CA GLY A 100 -2.98 -10.88 -4.90
C GLY A 100 -3.85 -11.78 -4.03
N MET A 101 -4.59 -11.24 -3.05
CA MET A 101 -5.51 -12.02 -2.22
C MET A 101 -6.62 -12.64 -3.06
N THR A 102 -6.95 -13.89 -2.74
CA THR A 102 -8.08 -14.60 -3.37
C THR A 102 -9.39 -14.04 -2.84
N VAL A 103 -10.36 -13.86 -3.73
CA VAL A 103 -11.67 -13.30 -3.40
C VAL A 103 -12.51 -14.33 -2.67
N TYR A 104 -12.58 -14.20 -1.35
CA TYR A 104 -13.44 -14.99 -0.47
C TYR A 104 -14.14 -14.09 0.56
N SER A 105 -15.27 -14.52 1.11
CA SER A 105 -16.01 -13.78 2.13
C SER A 105 -15.17 -13.45 3.37
N VAL A 106 -14.30 -14.37 3.79
CA VAL A 106 -13.37 -14.16 4.92
C VAL A 106 -12.35 -13.06 4.59
N SER A 107 -11.75 -13.10 3.40
CA SER A 107 -10.81 -12.08 2.94
C SER A 107 -11.47 -10.71 2.76
N TYR A 108 -12.73 -10.68 2.32
CA TYR A 108 -13.55 -9.47 2.27
C TYR A 108 -13.71 -8.84 3.65
N GLN A 109 -14.17 -9.61 4.64
CA GLN A 109 -14.37 -9.12 6.01
C GLN A 109 -13.07 -8.61 6.63
N THR A 110 -11.99 -9.39 6.53
CA THR A 110 -10.68 -8.99 7.05
C THR A 110 -10.17 -7.69 6.42
N LEU A 111 -10.30 -7.55 5.10
CA LEU A 111 -9.83 -6.36 4.39
C LEU A 111 -10.72 -5.14 4.69
N LYS A 112 -12.04 -5.33 4.81
CA LYS A 112 -13.00 -4.28 5.18
C LYS A 112 -12.71 -3.75 6.58
N ASP A 113 -12.60 -4.63 7.58
CA ASP A 113 -12.32 -4.26 8.96
C ASP A 113 -10.98 -3.51 9.08
N TYR A 114 -9.94 -4.01 8.39
CA TYR A 114 -8.64 -3.35 8.32
C TYR A 114 -8.73 -1.95 7.70
N SER A 115 -9.42 -1.82 6.55
CA SER A 115 -9.54 -0.55 5.82
C SER A 115 -10.24 0.53 6.65
N LEU A 116 -11.29 0.16 7.39
CA LEU A 116 -12.04 1.09 8.23
C LEU A 116 -11.26 1.52 9.49
N ARG A 117 -10.43 0.63 10.04
CA ARG A 117 -9.61 0.93 11.23
C ARG A 117 -8.40 1.81 10.91
N THR A 118 -7.75 1.56 9.78
CA THR A 118 -6.46 2.18 9.44
C THR A 118 -6.58 3.32 8.42
N GLY A 119 -7.71 3.42 7.70
CA GLY A 119 -7.83 4.36 6.58
C GLY A 119 -6.99 3.96 5.37
N SER A 120 -6.66 2.66 5.23
CA SER A 120 -5.83 2.14 4.12
C SER A 120 -6.49 2.33 2.76
N LEU A 121 -5.92 3.23 1.96
CA LEU A 121 -6.41 3.53 0.61
C LEU A 121 -6.26 2.32 -0.32
N SER A 122 -5.13 1.60 -0.22
CA SER A 122 -4.86 0.42 -1.03
C SER A 122 -5.84 -0.72 -0.74
N ALA A 123 -6.23 -0.90 0.53
CA ALA A 123 -7.27 -1.86 0.90
C ALA A 123 -8.64 -1.44 0.34
N MET A 124 -9.03 -0.17 0.49
CA MET A 124 -10.29 0.34 -0.05
C MET A 124 -10.37 0.23 -1.58
N ARG A 125 -9.25 0.50 -2.28
CA ARG A 125 -9.16 0.30 -3.74
C ARG A 125 -9.46 -1.15 -4.11
N VAL A 126 -8.84 -2.11 -3.44
CA VAL A 126 -9.05 -3.53 -3.72
C VAL A 126 -10.47 -3.98 -3.40
N LEU A 127 -11.06 -3.50 -2.30
CA LEU A 127 -12.46 -3.72 -1.97
C LEU A 127 -13.38 -3.20 -3.08
N TYR A 128 -13.13 -1.98 -3.56
CA TYR A 128 -13.93 -1.35 -4.60
C TYR A 128 -13.83 -2.07 -5.97
N GLN A 129 -12.64 -2.58 -6.32
CA GLN A 129 -12.38 -3.18 -7.63
C GLN A 129 -12.67 -4.68 -7.72
N LYS A 130 -12.42 -5.45 -6.65
CA LYS A 130 -12.44 -6.94 -6.70
C LYS A 130 -13.57 -7.58 -5.92
N TYR A 131 -14.20 -6.87 -4.99
CA TYR A 131 -15.22 -7.41 -4.09
C TYR A 131 -16.61 -6.85 -4.35
N ASP A 132 -16.93 -6.56 -5.62
CA ASP A 132 -18.23 -5.96 -6.01
C ASP A 132 -19.40 -6.87 -5.63
N ASP A 133 -19.28 -8.18 -5.88
CA ASP A 133 -20.30 -9.19 -5.57
C ASP A 133 -20.63 -9.32 -4.07
N PHE A 134 -19.77 -8.79 -3.18
CA PHE A 134 -19.94 -8.84 -1.72
C PHE A 134 -20.50 -7.55 -1.14
N GLN A 135 -20.69 -6.51 -1.95
CA GLN A 135 -21.10 -5.18 -1.51
C GLN A 135 -22.43 -4.78 -2.12
N SER A 136 -23.26 -4.12 -1.33
CA SER A 136 -24.41 -3.39 -1.86
C SER A 136 -23.97 -2.11 -2.57
N ALA A 137 -24.83 -1.59 -3.47
CA ALA A 137 -24.57 -0.32 -4.15
C ALA A 137 -24.36 0.85 -3.16
N ASP A 138 -25.12 0.85 -2.05
CA ASP A 138 -25.03 1.88 -1.01
C ASP A 138 -23.69 1.82 -0.25
N GLU A 139 -23.20 0.62 0.09
CA GLU A 139 -21.90 0.46 0.73
C GLU A 139 -20.75 0.91 -0.19
N LYS A 140 -20.86 0.62 -1.49
CA LYS A 140 -19.88 1.04 -2.48
C LYS A 140 -19.86 2.56 -2.65
N ALA A 141 -21.02 3.21 -2.66
CA ALA A 141 -21.14 4.66 -2.69
C ALA A 141 -20.56 5.32 -1.42
N LEU A 142 -20.83 4.73 -0.25
CA LEU A 142 -20.25 5.18 1.02
C LEU A 142 -18.72 5.09 1.00
N MET A 143 -18.16 3.98 0.53
CA MET A 143 -16.71 3.80 0.42
C MET A 143 -16.08 4.81 -0.53
N ALA A 144 -16.70 5.05 -1.69
CA ALA A 144 -16.25 6.07 -2.64
C ALA A 144 -16.22 7.46 -2.00
N ARG A 145 -17.23 7.80 -1.20
CA ARG A 145 -17.28 9.06 -0.45
C ARG A 145 -16.17 9.15 0.60
N ILE A 146 -15.96 8.11 1.40
CA ILE A 146 -14.87 8.06 2.40
C ILE A 146 -13.50 8.26 1.74
N ILE A 147 -13.28 7.64 0.58
CA ILE A 147 -12.03 7.81 -0.18
C ILE A 147 -11.85 9.26 -0.64
N ARG A 148 -12.91 9.87 -1.18
CA ARG A 148 -12.89 11.26 -1.66
C ARG A 148 -12.67 12.27 -0.54
N ASP A 149 -13.23 12.02 0.64
CA ASP A 149 -13.16 12.93 1.79
C ASP A 149 -11.80 12.88 2.50
N ASN A 150 -11.12 11.72 2.52
CA ASN A 150 -9.89 11.51 3.31
C ASN A 150 -8.58 11.50 2.51
N HIS A 151 -8.63 11.37 1.18
CA HIS A 151 -7.43 11.29 0.36
C HIS A 151 -7.39 12.34 -0.74
N PRO A 152 -6.20 12.83 -1.14
CA PRO A 152 -6.07 13.76 -2.25
C PRO A 152 -6.49 13.11 -3.57
N ARG A 153 -7.15 13.89 -4.42
CA ARG A 153 -7.75 13.44 -5.70
C ARG A 153 -6.79 12.70 -6.60
N GLU A 154 -5.54 13.14 -6.63
CA GLU A 154 -4.47 12.56 -7.46
C GLU A 154 -4.26 11.07 -7.21
N ARG A 155 -4.53 10.58 -5.99
CA ARG A 155 -4.32 9.17 -5.61
C ARG A 155 -5.43 8.22 -6.06
N TYR A 156 -6.65 8.71 -6.25
CA TYR A 156 -7.79 7.86 -6.63
C TYR A 156 -8.33 8.13 -8.03
N MET A 157 -8.06 9.27 -8.64
CA MET A 157 -8.63 9.68 -9.94
C MET A 157 -8.41 8.67 -11.08
N THR A 158 -7.36 7.86 -10.99
CA THR A 158 -7.00 6.88 -12.02
C THR A 158 -7.90 5.65 -12.02
N TRP A 159 -8.60 5.36 -10.92
CA TRP A 159 -9.40 4.14 -10.76
C TRP A 159 -10.79 4.35 -10.15
N LEU A 160 -11.00 5.42 -9.39
CA LEU A 160 -12.29 5.84 -8.90
C LEU A 160 -12.78 7.01 -9.77
N LYS A 161 -13.72 6.74 -10.67
CA LYS A 161 -14.31 7.79 -11.51
C LYS A 161 -15.15 8.74 -10.64
N ASP A 162 -15.06 10.04 -10.94
CA ASP A 162 -16.05 10.99 -10.42
C ASP A 162 -17.42 10.61 -11.01
N GLU A 163 -18.42 10.47 -10.15
CA GLU A 163 -19.80 10.41 -10.62
C GLU A 163 -20.10 11.80 -11.21
N ALA A 164 -20.37 11.83 -12.51
CA ALA A 164 -20.80 13.02 -13.24
C ALA A 164 -22.21 13.45 -12.81
#